data_AF-A0A7K2KX27-F1
#
_entry.id   AF-A0A7K2KX27-F1
#
_cell.length_a   1.000
_cell.length_b   1.000
_cell.length_c   1.000
_cell.angle_alpha   90.00
_cell.angle_beta   90.00
_cell.angle_gamma   90.00
#
_symmetry.space_group_name_H-M   'P 1'
#
loop_
_entity.id
_entity.type
_entity.pdbx_description
1 polymer ?
#
loop_
_entity_poly.entity_id
_entity_poly.type
_entity_poly.pdbx_seq_one_letter_code
_entity_poly.pdbx_strand_id
1 'polypeptide(L)'
;VTDTGTVAAETSRPAQPPVSATASATAADADTASAPSRPRRSAPGGRDLDVAVVAVSGDLPGAPGGIADLWPLLREGGHAFTDVPAERWDVDAHFEQRGPRMTGTYCRKGAFLADADRFDPTFFGISVREAEEMDVQQKLLLEHAWTVRDDAGLVGRRDIGVFVAATYTHHRDTQGLDTVGPHTALGSMNAVLANRISYALDLTGPSQTVDTLCSSSLVALQQAVTALRSGHCGAAIVAACQVGLTSWYYRSLSQLGALSEGLPKPFDEHAD
;
A
#
# COMPACT_ATOMS: atom_id res chain seq x y z
N VAL A 1 18.36 -14.85 -70.13
CA VAL A 1 17.10 -15.57 -70.39
C VAL A 1 16.25 -15.39 -69.13
N THR A 2 15.64 -14.21 -69.00
CA THR A 2 14.23 -13.87 -69.30
C THR A 2 13.34 -14.06 -68.08
N ASP A 3 12.95 -12.91 -67.53
CA ASP A 3 11.60 -12.44 -67.20
C ASP A 3 10.39 -13.39 -67.27
N THR A 4 9.37 -12.96 -66.51
CA THR A 4 7.91 -13.22 -66.58
C THR A 4 7.27 -14.22 -65.63
N GLY A 5 6.19 -13.77 -64.99
CA GLY A 5 5.31 -14.56 -64.13
C GLY A 5 4.13 -13.77 -63.55
N THR A 6 3.28 -13.20 -64.41
CA THR A 6 1.94 -12.62 -64.13
C THR A 6 0.93 -13.70 -63.74
N VAL A 7 -0.02 -13.45 -62.82
CA VAL A 7 -1.48 -13.75 -63.02
C VAL A 7 -2.36 -12.88 -62.09
N ALA A 8 -3.45 -12.37 -62.67
CA ALA A 8 -4.50 -11.52 -62.11
C ALA A 8 -5.63 -12.28 -61.40
N ALA A 9 -6.51 -11.55 -60.69
CA ALA A 9 -7.92 -11.92 -60.51
C ALA A 9 -8.80 -10.68 -60.32
N GLU A 10 -9.66 -10.44 -61.32
CA GLU A 10 -10.85 -9.57 -61.29
C GLU A 10 -11.91 -10.10 -60.31
N THR A 11 -12.80 -9.22 -59.83
CA THR A 11 -14.24 -9.42 -60.04
C THR A 11 -15.05 -8.15 -59.81
N SER A 12 -15.99 -7.96 -60.74
CA SER A 12 -16.70 -6.74 -61.05
C SER A 12 -18.03 -6.58 -60.31
N ARG A 13 -18.41 -5.32 -60.07
CA ARG A 13 -19.69 -4.88 -59.49
C ARG A 13 -20.74 -4.70 -60.60
N PRO A 14 -21.98 -5.19 -60.48
CA PRO A 14 -23.05 -4.80 -61.39
C PRO A 14 -23.82 -3.57 -60.88
N ALA A 15 -24.23 -2.74 -61.83
CA ALA A 15 -25.03 -1.53 -61.68
C ALA A 15 -26.54 -1.82 -61.80
N GLN A 16 -27.37 -1.05 -61.09
CA GLN A 16 -28.84 -1.06 -61.20
C GLN A 16 -29.34 -0.05 -62.26
N PRO A 17 -30.50 -0.30 -62.89
CA PRO A 17 -31.30 0.74 -63.54
C PRO A 17 -32.60 1.06 -62.78
N PRO A 18 -33.28 2.18 -63.14
CA PRO A 18 -34.25 2.87 -62.27
C PRO A 18 -35.70 2.77 -62.77
N VAL A 19 -36.68 3.08 -61.92
CA VAL A 19 -38.00 3.58 -62.34
C VAL A 19 -38.70 4.39 -61.24
N SER A 20 -39.38 5.44 -61.69
CA SER A 20 -39.99 6.53 -60.91
C SER A 20 -41.46 6.31 -60.53
N ALA A 21 -41.82 6.97 -59.41
CA ALA A 21 -43.07 7.70 -59.10
C ALA A 21 -44.44 7.00 -59.12
N THR A 22 -45.18 7.08 -58.00
CA THR A 22 -46.44 7.86 -57.88
C THR A 22 -46.93 7.96 -56.42
N ALA A 23 -47.62 9.06 -56.12
CA ALA A 23 -48.20 9.44 -54.83
C ALA A 23 -49.60 8.81 -54.61
N SER A 24 -50.04 8.65 -53.35
CA SER A 24 -51.20 9.37 -52.78
C SER A 24 -51.65 8.82 -51.40
N ALA A 25 -51.87 9.76 -50.47
CA ALA A 25 -52.82 9.84 -49.35
C ALA A 25 -53.26 8.59 -48.54
N THR A 26 -53.13 8.66 -47.20
CA THR A 26 -54.26 8.87 -46.25
C THR A 26 -53.77 8.87 -44.78
N ALA A 27 -54.50 9.59 -43.93
CA ALA A 27 -54.15 9.93 -42.55
C ALA A 27 -54.45 8.83 -41.54
N ALA A 28 -53.59 8.66 -40.52
CA ALA A 28 -53.93 8.41 -39.12
C ALA A 28 -52.63 8.28 -38.27
N ASP A 29 -52.60 9.02 -37.16
CA ASP A 29 -51.73 8.91 -35.97
C ASP A 29 -50.42 8.11 -36.05
N ALA A 30 -49.28 8.82 -36.00
CA ALA A 30 -48.05 8.29 -35.40
C ALA A 30 -47.04 9.40 -35.04
N ASP A 31 -46.67 9.42 -33.76
CA ASP A 31 -45.30 9.46 -33.28
C ASP A 31 -44.44 10.70 -33.62
N THR A 32 -44.41 11.66 -32.69
CA THR A 32 -43.27 12.57 -32.53
C THR A 32 -42.00 11.74 -32.34
N ALA A 33 -41.23 11.59 -33.41
CA ALA A 33 -39.94 10.94 -33.44
C ALA A 33 -39.01 11.55 -32.39
N SER A 34 -39.00 10.94 -31.20
CA SER A 34 -37.91 11.07 -30.25
C SER A 34 -36.65 10.59 -30.95
N ALA A 35 -35.64 11.46 -31.03
CA ALA A 35 -34.29 11.06 -31.40
C ALA A 35 -33.93 9.76 -30.68
N PRO A 36 -33.21 8.81 -31.31
CA PRO A 36 -32.86 7.56 -30.67
C PRO A 36 -32.13 7.91 -29.38
N SER A 37 -32.80 7.66 -28.25
CA SER A 37 -32.22 7.85 -26.94
C SER A 37 -31.05 6.89 -26.89
N ARG A 38 -29.85 7.44 -27.10
CA ARG A 38 -28.58 6.77 -26.84
C ARG A 38 -28.79 6.02 -25.52
N PRO A 39 -28.68 4.68 -25.47
CA PRO A 39 -29.01 3.94 -24.27
C PRO A 39 -28.24 4.63 -23.16
N ARG A 40 -28.98 5.25 -22.22
CA ARG A 40 -28.37 5.70 -20.98
C ARG A 40 -27.74 4.43 -20.47
N ARG A 41 -26.40 4.36 -20.47
CA ARG A 41 -25.72 3.39 -19.62
C ARG A 41 -26.30 3.69 -18.26
N SER A 42 -27.20 2.84 -17.79
CA SER A 42 -27.40 2.67 -16.37
C SER A 42 -26.00 2.37 -15.87
N ALA A 43 -25.38 3.36 -15.23
CA ALA A 43 -24.15 3.10 -14.49
C ALA A 43 -24.46 1.88 -13.60
N PRO A 44 -23.61 0.84 -13.57
CA PRO A 44 -23.72 -0.18 -12.55
C PRO A 44 -23.81 0.55 -11.20
N GLY A 45 -24.82 0.22 -10.39
CA GLY A 45 -25.33 1.03 -9.28
C GLY A 45 -24.27 1.79 -8.48
N GLY A 46 -24.31 3.13 -8.57
CA GLY A 46 -23.33 4.04 -7.98
C GLY A 46 -23.39 4.21 -6.45
N ARG A 47 -23.69 3.12 -5.72
CA ARG A 47 -23.58 3.00 -4.26
C ARG A 47 -23.22 1.58 -3.79
N ASP A 48 -23.46 0.54 -4.61
CA ASP A 48 -23.20 -0.87 -4.25
C ASP A 48 -21.71 -1.26 -4.29
N LEU A 49 -20.82 -0.35 -4.70
CA LEU A 49 -19.38 -0.58 -4.81
C LEU A 49 -18.54 0.40 -3.99
N ASP A 50 -19.18 1.26 -3.21
CA ASP A 50 -18.48 2.20 -2.33
C ASP A 50 -17.87 1.45 -1.14
N VAL A 51 -16.65 1.84 -0.77
CA VAL A 51 -15.92 1.24 0.36
C VAL A 51 -15.79 2.30 1.44
N ALA A 52 -16.29 2.00 2.63
CA ALA A 52 -16.20 2.87 3.79
C ALA A 52 -14.93 2.57 4.60
N VAL A 53 -14.26 3.63 5.08
CA VAL A 53 -13.25 3.53 6.15
C VAL A 53 -14.00 3.65 7.47
N VAL A 54 -13.99 2.58 8.27
CA VAL A 54 -14.81 2.50 9.50
C VAL A 54 -14.00 2.67 10.79
N ALA A 55 -12.68 2.44 10.74
CA ALA A 55 -11.76 2.65 11.84
C ALA A 55 -10.35 2.91 11.29
N VAL A 56 -9.52 3.65 12.06
CA VAL A 56 -8.12 3.94 11.75
C VAL A 56 -7.34 3.94 13.06
N SER A 57 -6.18 3.29 13.06
CA SER A 57 -5.23 3.28 14.18
C SER A 57 -3.82 3.28 13.62
N GLY A 58 -2.87 3.87 14.33
CA GLY A 58 -1.48 3.87 13.91
C GLY A 58 -0.58 4.74 14.78
N ASP A 59 0.69 4.33 14.81
CA ASP A 59 1.80 5.09 15.36
C ASP A 59 2.48 5.92 14.28
N LEU A 60 2.75 7.18 14.62
CA LEU A 60 3.43 8.11 13.74
C LEU A 60 4.49 8.89 14.53
N PRO A 61 5.67 9.19 13.95
CA PRO A 61 6.64 10.05 14.60
C PRO A 61 6.02 11.39 14.98
N GLY A 62 6.37 11.91 16.16
CA GLY A 62 5.85 13.18 16.67
C GLY A 62 4.38 13.16 17.10
N ALA A 63 3.76 11.98 17.14
CA ALA A 63 2.35 11.78 17.50
C ALA A 63 2.24 10.68 18.59
N PRO A 64 2.65 10.96 19.85
CA PRO A 64 2.72 9.94 20.91
C PRO A 64 1.34 9.39 21.33
N GLY A 65 0.26 10.15 21.12
CA GLY A 65 -1.13 9.71 21.25
C GLY A 65 -1.67 8.99 20.01
N GLY A 66 -0.81 8.62 19.06
CA GLY A 66 -1.18 7.96 17.81
C GLY A 66 -1.82 8.90 16.80
N ILE A 67 -2.68 8.36 15.93
CA ILE A 67 -3.26 9.09 14.80
C ILE A 67 -4.02 10.38 15.18
N ALA A 68 -4.55 10.47 16.39
CA ALA A 68 -5.26 11.66 16.88
C ALA A 68 -4.35 12.91 16.96
N ASP A 69 -3.07 12.72 17.25
CA ASP A 69 -2.09 13.80 17.37
C ASP A 69 -1.57 14.30 16.01
N LEU A 70 -1.79 13.53 14.93
CA LEU A 70 -1.38 13.93 13.59
C LEU A 70 -2.05 15.24 13.14
N TRP A 71 -3.34 15.41 13.42
CA TRP A 71 -4.07 16.58 12.96
C TRP A 71 -3.58 17.89 13.61
N PRO A 72 -3.42 17.98 14.95
CA PRO A 72 -2.76 19.11 15.59
C PRO A 72 -1.38 19.44 14.99
N LEU A 73 -0.52 18.43 14.81
CA LEU A 73 0.83 18.60 14.24
C LEU A 73 0.77 19.23 12.85
N LEU A 74 -0.08 18.71 11.96
CA LEU A 74 -0.24 19.23 10.60
C LEU A 74 -0.84 20.63 10.58
N ARG A 75 -1.85 20.89 11.43
CA ARG A 75 -2.53 22.19 11.51
C ARG A 75 -1.58 23.31 11.95
N GLU A 76 -0.60 22.99 12.78
CA GLU A 76 0.42 23.93 13.26
C GLU A 76 1.60 24.09 12.29
N GLY A 77 1.61 23.34 11.17
CA GLY A 77 2.72 23.33 10.23
C GLY A 77 3.99 22.70 10.81
N GLY A 78 3.84 21.85 11.83
CA GLY A 78 4.94 21.17 12.50
C GLY A 78 5.46 19.96 11.71
N HIS A 79 6.58 19.41 12.18
CA HIS A 79 7.16 18.17 11.65
C HIS A 79 7.77 17.33 12.76
N ALA A 80 7.97 16.04 12.49
CA ALA A 80 8.53 15.08 13.45
C ALA A 80 10.01 14.72 13.21
N PHE A 81 10.68 15.41 12.27
CA PHE A 81 12.10 15.16 12.00
C PHE A 81 12.99 15.59 13.17
N THR A 82 13.86 14.67 13.59
CA THR A 82 14.89 14.85 14.61
C THR A 82 16.24 14.38 14.05
N ASP A 83 17.31 14.54 14.82
CA ASP A 83 18.50 13.71 14.59
C ASP A 83 18.18 12.25 14.92
N VAL A 84 18.94 11.32 14.34
CA VAL A 84 18.84 9.89 14.69
C VAL A 84 19.02 9.72 16.20
N PRO A 85 18.04 9.14 16.92
CA PRO A 85 18.17 8.86 18.34
C PRO A 85 19.31 7.87 18.62
N ALA A 86 20.05 8.07 19.70
CA ALA A 86 21.18 7.21 20.07
C ALA A 86 20.73 5.78 20.39
N GLU A 87 19.46 5.59 20.79
CA GLU A 87 18.83 4.31 21.05
C GLU A 87 18.56 3.51 19.76
N ARG A 88 18.64 4.14 18.58
CA ARG A 88 18.50 3.47 17.28
C ARG A 88 19.85 2.95 16.81
N TRP A 89 20.81 3.84 16.63
CA TRP A 89 22.21 3.52 16.36
C TRP A 89 23.08 4.77 16.56
N ASP A 90 24.38 4.56 16.72
CA ASP A 90 25.35 5.66 16.71
C ASP A 90 25.50 6.21 15.28
N VAL A 91 24.85 7.35 15.03
CA VAL A 91 24.92 8.02 13.72
C VAL A 91 26.29 8.63 13.46
N ASP A 92 27.03 9.02 14.49
CA ASP A 92 28.37 9.60 14.33
C ASP A 92 29.37 8.57 13.82
N ALA A 93 29.26 7.32 14.28
CA ALA A 93 30.06 6.20 13.79
C ALA A 93 29.80 5.85 12.30
N HIS A 94 28.71 6.35 11.72
CA HIS A 94 28.34 6.11 10.33
C HIS A 94 28.36 7.36 9.47
N PHE A 95 28.60 8.53 10.06
CA PHE A 95 28.56 9.78 9.33
C PHE A 95 29.81 9.96 8.49
N GLU A 96 29.61 10.27 7.21
CA GLU A 96 30.67 10.62 6.28
C GLU A 96 30.24 11.81 5.43
N GLN A 97 31.14 12.77 5.22
CA GLN A 97 30.89 13.87 4.30
C GLN A 97 30.66 13.31 2.89
N ARG A 98 29.67 13.85 2.18
CA ARG A 98 29.32 13.42 0.81
C ARG A 98 30.55 13.48 -0.10
N GLY A 99 30.88 12.35 -0.71
CA GLY A 99 32.05 12.22 -1.58
C GLY A 99 32.06 10.92 -2.38
N PRO A 100 32.93 10.82 -3.41
CA PRO A 100 32.91 9.73 -4.40
C PRO A 100 33.31 8.34 -3.87
N ARG A 101 33.86 8.25 -2.65
CA ARG A 101 34.26 7.00 -2.01
C ARG A 101 33.55 6.75 -0.68
N MET A 102 32.48 7.52 -0.44
CA MET A 102 31.70 7.38 0.77
C MET A 102 31.16 5.96 0.90
N THR A 103 31.08 5.45 2.12
CA THR A 103 30.38 4.19 2.45
C THR A 103 29.45 4.36 3.65
N GLY A 104 29.53 5.50 4.33
CA GLY A 104 28.65 5.95 5.39
C GLY A 104 27.40 6.68 4.88
N THR A 105 26.86 7.55 5.73
CA THR A 105 25.72 8.42 5.43
C THR A 105 26.10 9.88 5.66
N TYR A 106 25.67 10.78 4.76
CA TYR A 106 25.72 12.22 5.02
C TYR A 106 24.43 12.74 5.67
N CYS A 107 23.38 11.90 5.75
CA CYS A 107 22.11 12.26 6.35
C CYS A 107 22.09 11.82 7.82
N ARG A 108 21.71 12.76 8.69
CA ARG A 108 21.53 12.56 10.15
C ARG A 108 20.08 12.74 10.61
N LYS A 109 19.21 13.18 9.71
CA LYS A 109 17.83 13.55 10.04
C LYS A 109 16.86 12.44 9.65
N GLY A 110 15.85 12.25 10.48
CA GLY A 110 14.78 11.29 10.23
C GLY A 110 13.62 11.51 11.19
N ALA A 111 12.52 10.79 10.97
CA ALA A 111 11.37 10.79 11.86
C ALA A 111 11.26 9.39 12.48
N PHE A 112 11.26 9.33 13.81
CA PHE A 112 11.36 8.07 14.55
C PHE A 112 10.18 7.88 15.50
N LEU A 113 9.67 6.65 15.58
CA LEU A 113 8.71 6.27 16.61
C LEU A 113 9.40 6.25 17.97
N ALA A 114 8.70 6.71 19.01
CA ALA A 114 9.05 6.41 20.40
C ALA A 114 8.55 5.00 20.75
N ASP A 115 9.25 4.29 21.65
CA ASP A 115 8.82 3.00 22.21
C ASP A 115 8.38 1.97 21.15
N ALA A 116 9.13 1.87 20.05
CA ALA A 116 8.75 1.06 18.89
C ALA A 116 8.72 -0.46 19.18
N ASP A 117 9.36 -0.92 20.25
CA ASP A 117 9.45 -2.32 20.65
C ASP A 117 8.39 -2.75 21.67
N ARG A 118 7.51 -1.82 22.09
CA ARG A 118 6.42 -2.10 23.02
C ARG A 118 5.48 -3.17 22.48
N PHE A 119 5.07 -4.08 23.35
CA PHE A 119 4.14 -5.16 23.02
C PHE A 119 3.61 -5.86 24.27
N ASP A 120 2.32 -6.20 24.30
CA ASP A 120 1.76 -7.14 25.28
C ASP A 120 1.68 -8.57 24.69
N PRO A 121 2.68 -9.44 24.92
CA PRO A 121 2.70 -10.78 24.35
C PRO A 121 1.62 -11.68 24.96
N THR A 122 1.24 -11.47 26.22
CA THR A 122 0.29 -12.35 26.92
C THR A 122 -1.11 -12.17 26.35
N PHE A 123 -1.48 -10.93 26.00
CA PHE A 123 -2.75 -10.63 25.36
C PHE A 123 -2.95 -11.41 24.04
N PHE A 124 -1.89 -11.55 23.24
CA PHE A 124 -1.93 -12.27 21.97
C PHE A 124 -1.60 -13.78 22.10
N GLY A 125 -1.43 -14.29 23.31
CA GLY A 125 -1.04 -15.69 23.53
C GLY A 125 0.35 -16.04 23.01
N ILE A 126 1.22 -15.05 22.90
CA ILE A 126 2.61 -15.17 22.44
C ILE A 126 3.52 -15.29 23.66
N SER A 127 4.52 -16.17 23.61
CA SER A 127 5.49 -16.29 24.71
C SER A 127 6.44 -15.10 24.73
N VAL A 128 6.95 -14.71 25.90
CA VAL A 128 7.96 -13.63 26.01
C VAL A 128 9.16 -13.91 25.12
N ARG A 129 9.64 -15.16 25.09
CA ARG A 129 10.75 -15.59 24.23
C ARG A 129 10.46 -15.40 22.74
N GLU A 130 9.26 -15.75 22.30
CA GLU A 130 8.87 -15.51 20.90
C GLU A 130 8.81 -14.02 20.60
N ALA A 131 8.25 -13.21 21.50
CA ALA A 131 8.14 -11.78 21.34
C ALA A 131 9.52 -11.09 21.25
N GLU A 132 10.54 -11.55 21.98
CA GLU A 132 11.91 -11.04 21.85
C GLU A 132 12.50 -11.27 20.45
N GLU A 133 12.12 -12.37 19.79
CA GLU A 133 12.58 -12.75 18.45
C GLU A 133 11.66 -12.21 17.32
N MET A 134 10.62 -11.43 17.65
CA MET A 134 9.71 -10.83 16.67
C MET A 134 10.19 -9.45 16.22
N ASP A 135 10.13 -9.21 14.90
CA ASP A 135 10.22 -7.86 14.31
C ASP A 135 9.18 -6.95 14.98
N VAL A 136 9.63 -5.77 15.40
CA VAL A 136 8.78 -4.72 16.00
C VAL A 136 7.58 -4.37 15.12
N GLN A 137 7.74 -4.47 13.79
CA GLN A 137 6.65 -4.26 12.85
C GLN A 137 5.52 -5.27 13.04
N GLN A 138 5.83 -6.55 13.34
CA GLN A 138 4.81 -7.56 13.62
C GLN A 138 4.04 -7.25 14.90
N LYS A 139 4.74 -6.73 15.93
CA LYS A 139 4.16 -6.38 17.24
C LYS A 139 3.16 -5.23 17.10
N LEU A 140 3.60 -4.11 16.52
CA LEU A 140 2.77 -2.93 16.32
C LEU A 140 1.58 -3.22 15.41
N LEU A 141 1.77 -4.00 14.35
CA LEU A 141 0.68 -4.40 13.46
C LEU A 141 -0.39 -5.23 14.18
N LEU A 142 0.00 -6.12 15.10
CA LEU A 142 -0.96 -6.90 15.89
C LEU A 142 -1.80 -6.00 16.80
N GLU A 143 -1.16 -5.06 17.51
CA GLU A 143 -1.86 -4.10 18.37
C GLU A 143 -2.86 -3.26 17.56
N HIS A 144 -2.41 -2.64 16.46
CA HIS A 144 -3.28 -1.80 15.65
C HIS A 144 -4.37 -2.60 14.92
N ALA A 145 -4.09 -3.83 14.47
CA ALA A 145 -5.11 -4.68 13.86
C ALA A 145 -6.20 -5.08 14.86
N TRP A 146 -5.83 -5.33 16.12
CA TRP A 146 -6.81 -5.51 17.20
C TRP A 146 -7.63 -4.23 17.41
N THR A 147 -6.97 -3.08 17.60
CA THR A 147 -7.65 -1.80 17.86
C THR A 147 -8.66 -1.44 16.78
N VAL A 148 -8.28 -1.48 15.49
CA VAL A 148 -9.22 -1.13 14.41
C VAL A 148 -10.37 -2.12 14.27
N ARG A 149 -10.16 -3.39 14.63
CA ARG A 149 -11.24 -4.40 14.63
C ARG A 149 -12.24 -4.13 15.74
N ASP A 150 -11.75 -3.79 16.93
CA ASP A 150 -12.57 -3.47 18.09
C ASP A 150 -13.34 -2.16 17.87
N ASP A 151 -12.66 -1.08 17.46
CA ASP A 151 -13.27 0.22 17.17
C ASP A 151 -14.33 0.15 16.06
N ALA A 152 -14.13 -0.72 15.06
CA ALA A 152 -15.10 -0.95 14.00
C ALA A 152 -16.30 -1.81 14.43
N GLY A 153 -16.31 -2.36 15.66
CA GLY A 153 -17.35 -3.26 16.14
C GLY A 153 -17.38 -4.61 15.40
N LEU A 154 -16.23 -5.07 14.90
CA LEU A 154 -16.10 -6.29 14.08
C LEU A 154 -15.58 -7.50 14.88
N VAL A 155 -15.66 -7.45 16.20
CA VAL A 155 -15.35 -8.59 17.08
C VAL A 155 -16.28 -9.76 16.74
N GLY A 156 -15.70 -10.96 16.54
CA GLY A 156 -16.44 -12.16 16.14
C GLY A 156 -16.64 -12.32 14.63
N ARG A 157 -16.38 -11.28 13.83
CA ARG A 157 -16.36 -11.39 12.37
C ARG A 157 -15.05 -12.05 11.91
N ARG A 158 -15.14 -13.07 11.04
CA ARG A 158 -13.99 -13.84 10.57
C ARG A 158 -13.65 -13.64 9.10
N ASP A 159 -14.61 -13.26 8.26
CA ASP A 159 -14.45 -12.99 6.82
C ASP A 159 -13.76 -11.64 6.54
N ILE A 160 -12.67 -11.37 7.26
CA ILE A 160 -11.85 -10.15 7.14
C ILE A 160 -10.58 -10.50 6.36
N GLY A 161 -10.32 -9.80 5.26
CA GLY A 161 -9.04 -9.87 4.56
C GLY A 161 -7.98 -8.97 5.20
N VAL A 162 -6.71 -9.35 5.11
CA VAL A 162 -5.56 -8.62 5.66
C VAL A 162 -4.57 -8.34 4.54
N PHE A 163 -4.33 -7.05 4.29
CA PHE A 163 -3.46 -6.55 3.24
C PHE A 163 -2.42 -5.63 3.87
N VAL A 164 -1.20 -6.12 4.05
CA VAL A 164 -0.13 -5.36 4.69
C VAL A 164 0.87 -4.88 3.66
N ALA A 165 1.13 -3.57 3.64
CA ALA A 165 2.21 -2.99 2.87
C ALA A 165 3.47 -2.91 3.73
N ALA A 166 4.55 -3.55 3.28
CA ALA A 166 5.83 -3.50 3.97
C ALA A 166 6.97 -3.71 2.98
N THR A 167 8.05 -2.98 3.19
CA THR A 167 9.24 -3.02 2.34
C THR A 167 10.44 -3.14 3.25
N TYR A 168 11.31 -4.13 2.99
CA TYR A 168 12.45 -4.47 3.84
C TYR A 168 12.09 -4.83 5.30
N THR A 169 12.87 -5.72 5.90
CA THR A 169 12.84 -6.02 7.34
C THR A 169 14.25 -5.89 7.85
N HIS A 170 14.45 -4.94 8.77
CA HIS A 170 15.75 -4.71 9.40
C HIS A 170 16.00 -5.65 10.57
N HIS A 171 14.99 -6.42 10.99
CA HIS A 171 15.12 -7.28 12.16
C HIS A 171 16.21 -8.35 11.97
N ARG A 172 16.32 -8.90 10.75
CA ARG A 172 17.44 -9.80 10.40
C ARG A 172 18.79 -9.10 10.43
N ASP A 173 18.85 -7.82 10.09
CA ASP A 173 20.09 -7.06 10.04
C ASP A 173 20.54 -6.64 11.45
N THR A 174 19.61 -6.53 12.39
CA THR A 174 19.90 -6.27 13.82
C THR A 174 20.42 -7.51 14.56
N GLN A 175 20.20 -8.70 14.01
CA GLN A 175 20.49 -9.98 14.66
C GLN A 175 21.58 -10.73 13.88
N GLY A 176 22.64 -11.17 14.56
CA GLY A 176 23.71 -11.94 13.92
C GLY A 176 23.28 -13.38 13.61
N LEU A 177 24.03 -14.08 12.74
CA LEU A 177 23.79 -15.51 12.52
C LEU A 177 24.00 -16.35 13.79
N ASP A 178 24.76 -15.84 14.75
CA ASP A 178 25.02 -16.49 16.03
C ASP A 178 23.85 -16.37 17.02
N THR A 179 22.83 -15.55 16.73
CA THR A 179 21.66 -15.33 17.61
C THR A 179 20.38 -16.01 17.11
N VAL A 180 20.49 -16.91 16.12
CA VAL A 180 19.33 -17.64 15.56
C VAL A 180 18.68 -18.55 16.62
N GLY A 181 17.44 -18.23 16.97
CA GLY A 181 16.57 -18.98 17.86
C GLY A 181 15.41 -19.69 17.13
N PRO A 182 14.55 -20.39 17.90
CA PRO A 182 13.43 -21.16 17.34
C PRO A 182 12.36 -20.30 16.66
N HIS A 183 12.25 -19.00 16.97
CA HIS A 183 11.22 -18.10 16.43
C HIS A 183 11.77 -17.12 15.39
N THR A 184 13.09 -16.97 15.29
CA THR A 184 13.80 -16.01 14.43
C THR A 184 13.34 -16.02 12.98
N ALA A 185 13.08 -17.22 12.42
CA ALA A 185 12.62 -17.35 11.05
C ALA A 185 11.26 -16.65 10.83
N LEU A 186 10.25 -16.97 11.66
CA LEU A 186 8.92 -16.36 11.52
C LEU A 186 8.89 -14.92 12.05
N GLY A 187 9.72 -14.61 13.02
CA GLY A 187 9.85 -13.27 13.58
C GLY A 187 10.38 -12.24 12.57
N SER A 188 10.98 -12.67 11.46
CA SER A 188 11.61 -11.77 10.49
C SER A 188 11.09 -11.86 9.05
N MET A 189 10.11 -12.71 8.76
CA MET A 189 9.59 -12.85 7.39
C MET A 189 8.46 -11.85 7.10
N ASN A 190 8.54 -11.12 5.97
CA ASN A 190 7.48 -10.20 5.54
C ASN A 190 6.12 -10.88 5.35
N ALA A 191 6.09 -12.12 4.86
CA ALA A 191 4.84 -12.88 4.72
C ALA A 191 4.12 -13.09 6.06
N VAL A 192 4.86 -13.09 7.18
CA VAL A 192 4.29 -13.27 8.53
C VAL A 192 3.56 -12.02 9.01
N LEU A 193 3.84 -10.83 8.46
CA LEU A 193 3.17 -9.58 8.86
C LEU A 193 1.65 -9.68 8.71
N ALA A 194 1.15 -10.07 7.54
CA ALA A 194 -0.28 -10.28 7.32
C ALA A 194 -0.78 -11.58 8.00
N ASN A 195 -0.02 -12.67 7.86
CA ASN A 195 -0.48 -13.99 8.32
C ASN A 195 -0.60 -14.08 9.84
N ARG A 196 0.26 -13.39 10.60
CA ARG A 196 0.20 -13.36 12.05
C ARG A 196 -1.04 -12.62 12.56
N ILE A 197 -1.43 -11.52 11.90
CA ILE A 197 -2.71 -10.84 12.19
C ILE A 197 -3.88 -11.81 11.96
N SER A 198 -3.91 -12.44 10.78
CA SER A 198 -4.97 -13.39 10.45
C SER A 198 -5.04 -14.55 11.44
N TYR A 199 -3.89 -15.09 11.85
CA TYR A 199 -3.81 -16.17 12.83
C TYR A 199 -4.26 -15.73 14.23
N ALA A 200 -3.70 -14.64 14.76
CA ALA A 200 -3.98 -14.16 16.12
C ALA A 200 -5.43 -13.72 16.30
N LEU A 201 -6.05 -13.17 15.25
CA LEU A 201 -7.41 -12.65 15.27
C LEU A 201 -8.46 -13.63 14.71
N ASP A 202 -8.03 -14.83 14.30
CA ASP A 202 -8.87 -15.89 13.71
C ASP A 202 -9.65 -15.45 12.45
N LEU A 203 -8.94 -14.77 11.53
CA LEU A 203 -9.48 -14.24 10.28
C LEU A 203 -9.25 -15.20 9.12
N THR A 204 -10.25 -15.31 8.25
CA THR A 204 -10.30 -16.30 7.16
C THR A 204 -10.36 -15.68 5.77
N GLY A 205 -10.26 -14.35 5.65
CA GLY A 205 -10.17 -13.68 4.35
C GLY A 205 -8.78 -13.80 3.70
N PRO A 206 -8.58 -13.20 2.51
CA PRO A 206 -7.26 -13.14 1.89
C PRO A 206 -6.23 -12.52 2.83
N SER A 207 -5.03 -13.10 2.93
CA SER A 207 -3.97 -12.62 3.81
C SER A 207 -2.67 -12.51 3.03
N GLN A 208 -2.21 -11.28 2.78
CA GLN A 208 -1.01 -11.05 1.99
C GLN A 208 -0.24 -9.79 2.38
N THR A 209 1.08 -9.89 2.23
CA THR A 209 2.00 -8.76 2.33
C THR A 209 2.40 -8.33 0.92
N VAL A 210 2.39 -7.03 0.66
CA VAL A 210 2.65 -6.43 -0.65
C VAL A 210 3.87 -5.52 -0.56
N ASP A 211 4.78 -5.68 -1.52
CA ASP A 211 5.95 -4.81 -1.68
C ASP A 211 6.02 -4.30 -3.13
N THR A 212 5.73 -3.02 -3.29
CA THR A 212 5.97 -2.22 -4.50
C THR A 212 6.76 -0.97 -4.16
N LEU A 213 7.59 -1.03 -3.11
CA LEU A 213 8.33 0.09 -2.53
C LEU A 213 7.39 1.22 -2.04
N CYS A 214 7.65 2.47 -2.43
CA CYS A 214 6.95 3.65 -1.92
C CYS A 214 5.43 3.65 -2.19
N SER A 215 4.94 2.87 -3.16
CA SER A 215 3.52 2.76 -3.49
C SER A 215 2.79 1.64 -2.74
N SER A 216 3.48 0.87 -1.91
CA SER A 216 2.93 -0.38 -1.33
C SER A 216 1.61 -0.20 -0.60
N SER A 217 1.45 0.87 0.19
CA SER A 217 0.21 1.13 0.94
C SER A 217 -1.01 1.33 0.04
N LEU A 218 -0.84 2.05 -1.07
CA LEU A 218 -1.90 2.28 -2.05
C LEU A 218 -2.21 1.02 -2.86
N VAL A 219 -1.20 0.20 -3.15
CA VAL A 219 -1.41 -1.10 -3.81
C VAL A 219 -2.15 -2.07 -2.88
N ALA A 220 -1.78 -2.16 -1.62
CA ALA A 220 -2.50 -2.95 -0.62
C ALA A 220 -3.97 -2.50 -0.48
N LEU A 221 -4.21 -1.19 -0.44
CA LEU A 221 -5.56 -0.62 -0.45
C LEU A 221 -6.35 -1.01 -1.71
N GLN A 222 -5.73 -0.89 -2.89
CA GLN A 222 -6.37 -1.27 -4.15
C GLN A 222 -6.74 -2.76 -4.19
N GLN A 223 -5.87 -3.64 -3.70
CA GLN A 223 -6.14 -5.07 -3.61
C GLN A 223 -7.27 -5.37 -2.62
N ALA A 224 -7.30 -4.69 -1.46
CA ALA A 224 -8.37 -4.83 -0.49
C ALA A 224 -9.74 -4.40 -1.06
N VAL A 225 -9.80 -3.25 -1.72
CA VAL A 225 -11.02 -2.77 -2.41
C VAL A 225 -11.47 -3.78 -3.47
N THR A 226 -10.51 -4.38 -4.20
CA THR A 226 -10.82 -5.41 -5.19
C THR A 226 -11.42 -6.66 -4.54
N ALA A 227 -10.83 -7.13 -3.44
CA ALA A 227 -11.30 -8.30 -2.69
C ALA A 227 -12.71 -8.07 -2.10
N LEU A 228 -12.97 -6.88 -1.55
CA LEU A 228 -14.29 -6.49 -1.04
C LEU A 228 -15.35 -6.51 -2.15
N ARG A 229 -15.06 -5.85 -3.28
CA ARG A 229 -16.00 -5.76 -4.41
C ARG A 229 -16.28 -7.09 -5.10
N SER A 230 -15.34 -8.02 -5.02
CA SER A 230 -15.48 -9.37 -5.57
C SER A 230 -16.06 -10.38 -4.57
N GLY A 231 -16.35 -9.96 -3.34
CA GLY A 231 -16.95 -10.82 -2.31
C GLY A 231 -15.99 -11.87 -1.72
N HIS A 232 -14.67 -11.72 -1.90
CA HIS A 232 -13.69 -12.62 -1.29
C HIS A 232 -13.55 -12.39 0.23
N CYS A 233 -13.96 -11.21 0.72
CA CYS A 233 -14.09 -10.90 2.14
C CYS A 233 -15.19 -9.86 2.34
N GLY A 234 -15.81 -9.84 3.52
CA GLY A 234 -16.85 -8.87 3.88
C GLY A 234 -16.36 -7.65 4.65
N ALA A 235 -15.10 -7.67 5.09
CA ALA A 235 -14.34 -6.53 5.59
C ALA A 235 -12.85 -6.71 5.24
N ALA A 236 -12.05 -5.64 5.36
CA ALA A 236 -10.62 -5.72 5.13
C ALA A 236 -9.84 -4.82 6.09
N ILE A 237 -8.74 -5.33 6.63
CA ILE A 237 -7.69 -4.57 7.29
C ILE A 237 -6.64 -4.25 6.24
N VAL A 238 -6.40 -2.96 6.04
CA VAL A 238 -5.30 -2.44 5.22
C VAL A 238 -4.32 -1.78 6.15
N ALA A 239 -3.07 -2.25 6.16
CA ALA A 239 -2.04 -1.73 7.04
C ALA A 239 -0.77 -1.42 6.25
N ALA A 240 0.08 -0.56 6.81
CA ALA A 240 1.41 -0.31 6.32
C ALA A 240 2.36 -0.15 7.50
N CYS A 241 3.58 -0.67 7.40
CA CYS A 241 4.60 -0.50 8.43
C CYS A 241 5.96 -0.20 7.80
N GLN A 242 6.72 0.65 8.48
CA GLN A 242 8.13 0.88 8.21
C GLN A 242 8.80 1.33 9.50
N VAL A 243 9.70 0.52 10.05
CA VAL A 243 10.49 0.88 11.23
C VAL A 243 11.97 0.69 10.94
N GLY A 244 12.72 1.79 10.89
CA GLY A 244 14.16 1.77 10.69
C GLY A 244 14.90 1.36 11.96
N LEU A 245 15.55 0.19 11.95
CA LEU A 245 16.30 -0.35 13.09
C LEU A 245 17.81 -0.30 12.92
N THR A 246 18.32 -0.07 11.70
CA THR A 246 19.76 -0.04 11.42
C THR A 246 20.13 1.12 10.51
N SER A 247 21.41 1.50 10.54
CA SER A 247 21.97 2.52 9.64
C SER A 247 22.04 2.07 8.17
N TRP A 248 21.76 0.80 7.85
CA TRP A 248 21.90 0.26 6.50
C TRP A 248 21.11 1.04 5.47
N TYR A 249 19.87 1.42 5.78
CA TYR A 249 19.01 2.17 4.86
C TYR A 249 19.58 3.56 4.55
N TYR A 250 20.07 4.27 5.57
CA TYR A 250 20.71 5.57 5.44
C TYR A 250 21.99 5.50 4.61
N ARG A 251 22.84 4.51 4.88
CA ARG A 251 24.09 4.31 4.14
C ARG A 251 23.83 3.99 2.68
N SER A 252 22.91 3.07 2.41
CA SER A 252 22.54 2.63 1.06
C SER A 252 21.94 3.76 0.22
N LEU A 253 20.98 4.51 0.76
CA LEU A 253 20.37 5.62 0.04
C LEU A 253 21.31 6.82 -0.11
N SER A 254 22.23 7.03 0.83
CA SER A 254 23.28 8.03 0.68
C SER A 254 24.19 7.73 -0.53
N GLN A 255 24.46 6.44 -0.83
CA GLN A 255 25.23 6.08 -2.02
C GLN A 255 24.52 6.44 -3.34
N LEU A 256 23.19 6.38 -3.34
CA LEU A 256 22.37 6.81 -4.47
C LEU A 256 22.27 8.34 -4.59
N GLY A 257 22.69 9.08 -3.55
CA GLY A 257 22.45 10.52 -3.47
C GLY A 257 20.97 10.86 -3.29
N ALA A 258 20.17 9.94 -2.72
CA ALA A 258 18.71 10.04 -2.64
C ALA A 258 18.18 10.65 -1.34
N LEU A 259 19.06 10.99 -0.40
CA LEU A 259 18.68 11.63 0.87
C LEU A 259 18.96 13.13 0.79
N SER A 260 18.10 13.92 1.42
CA SER A 260 18.40 15.34 1.68
C SER A 260 19.39 15.45 2.85
N GLU A 261 20.21 16.50 2.83
CA GLU A 261 21.09 16.85 3.95
C GLU A 261 20.29 17.45 5.13
N GLY A 262 19.07 17.93 4.88
CA GLY A 262 18.19 18.55 5.86
C GLY A 262 16.80 17.93 5.89
N LEU A 263 15.79 18.79 5.97
CA LEU A 263 14.39 18.38 5.92
C LEU A 263 13.95 18.20 4.47
N PRO A 264 13.04 17.25 4.18
CA PRO A 264 12.42 17.16 2.86
C PRO A 264 11.73 18.47 2.48
N LYS A 265 12.01 18.96 1.27
CA LYS A 265 11.50 20.24 0.75
C LYS A 265 10.64 20.02 -0.50
N PRO A 266 9.44 19.42 -0.37
CA PRO A 266 8.62 19.10 -1.53
C PRO A 266 8.29 20.37 -2.32
N PHE A 267 8.63 20.36 -3.61
CA PHE A 267 8.41 21.47 -4.56
C PHE A 267 9.21 22.76 -4.28
N ASP A 268 10.21 22.72 -3.39
CA ASP A 268 11.11 23.86 -3.12
C ASP A 268 12.24 23.95 -4.17
N GLU A 269 12.74 25.16 -4.43
CA GLU A 269 13.84 25.38 -5.38
C GLU A 269 15.19 24.81 -4.87
N HIS A 270 15.33 24.61 -3.56
CA HIS A 270 16.49 24.03 -2.90
C HIS A 270 16.26 22.57 -2.45
N ALA A 271 15.33 21.85 -3.09
CA ALA A 271 15.18 20.42 -2.89
C ALA A 271 16.44 19.67 -3.38
N ASP A 272 16.95 18.78 -2.54
CA ASP A 272 18.23 18.07 -2.68
C ASP A 272 18.10 16.54 -2.54
#